data_AF-A0A9D5VQD4-F1
#
_entry.id   AF-A0A9D5VQD4-F1
#
_cell.length_a   1.000
_cell.length_b   1.000
_cell.length_c   1.000
_cell.angle_alpha   90.00
_cell.angle_beta   90.00
_cell.angle_gamma   90.00
#
_symmetry.space_group_name_H-M   'P 1'
#
loop_
_entity.id
_entity.type
_entity.pdbx_description
1 polymer ?
#
loop_
_entity_poly.entity_id
_entity_poly.type
_entity_poly.pdbx_seq_one_letter_code
_entity_poly.pdbx_strand_id
1 'polypeptide(L)'
;MTDSWKRWETQDRFGNVIYLSHERWNHIVDEINHPEMENYEDYIKLTLQKGHRKQEPLNPRKYRYYEFFEDLPGEVNMIVAIVLFGYDVNEHGETISNNFLATAFFKHVRK
;
A
#
# COMPACT_ATOMS: atom_id res chain seq x y z
N MET A 1 16.16 -14.93 5.88
CA MET A 1 15.89 -14.42 7.24
C MET A 1 14.74 -13.46 7.10
N THR A 2 13.64 -13.66 7.82
CA THR A 2 12.52 -12.71 7.80
C THR A 2 12.97 -11.43 8.49
N ASP A 3 13.02 -10.33 7.75
CA ASP A 3 13.29 -9.00 8.27
C ASP A 3 12.32 -8.68 9.42
N SER A 4 12.80 -8.63 10.67
CA SER A 4 11.95 -8.47 11.87
C SER A 4 11.19 -7.14 11.92
N TRP A 5 11.55 -6.19 11.05
CA TRP A 5 10.89 -4.89 10.90
C TRP A 5 9.77 -4.90 9.85
N LYS A 6 9.75 -5.90 8.95
CA LYS A 6 8.78 -6.03 7.87
C LYS A 6 7.57 -6.82 8.37
N ARG A 7 6.37 -6.23 8.20
CA ARG A 7 5.10 -6.84 8.58
C ARG A 7 4.64 -7.87 7.56
N TRP A 8 4.69 -7.50 6.28
CA TRP A 8 4.46 -8.40 5.15
C TRP A 8 4.98 -7.78 3.85
N GLU A 9 5.01 -8.60 2.81
CA GLU A 9 5.18 -8.18 1.43
C GLU A 9 4.16 -8.89 0.53
N THR A 10 3.83 -8.27 -0.59
CA THR A 10 2.99 -8.82 -1.64
C THR A 10 3.52 -8.40 -3.00
N GLN A 11 3.10 -9.09 -4.05
CA GLN A 11 3.40 -8.71 -5.43
C GLN A 11 2.17 -8.09 -6.09
N ASP A 12 2.37 -6.99 -6.82
CA ASP A 12 1.33 -6.45 -7.70
C ASP A 12 1.21 -7.26 -9.00
N ARG A 13 0.16 -7.01 -9.80
CA ARG A 13 -0.04 -7.68 -11.10
C ARG A 13 1.05 -7.44 -12.14
N PHE A 14 1.98 -6.52 -11.89
CA PHE A 14 3.10 -6.19 -12.77
C PHE A 14 4.42 -6.80 -12.29
N GLY A 15 4.39 -7.61 -11.21
CA GLY A 15 5.56 -8.27 -10.66
C GLY A 15 6.34 -7.45 -9.63
N ASN A 16 5.88 -6.24 -9.27
CA ASN A 16 6.57 -5.40 -8.28
C ASN A 16 6.30 -5.93 -6.88
N VAL A 17 7.36 -6.23 -6.14
CA VAL A 17 7.27 -6.54 -4.70
C VAL A 17 7.05 -5.23 -3.94
N ILE A 18 6.05 -5.21 -3.08
CA ILE A 18 5.66 -4.08 -2.24
C ILE A 18 5.56 -4.59 -0.82
N TYR A 19 6.24 -3.93 0.11
CA TYR A 19 6.19 -4.30 1.52
C TYR A 19 5.47 -3.27 2.38
N LEU A 20 5.07 -3.71 3.57
CA LEU A 20 4.64 -2.86 4.68
C LEU A 20 5.53 -3.18 5.89
N SER A 21 6.07 -2.15 6.54
CA SER A 21 6.78 -2.31 7.81
C SER A 21 5.84 -2.22 9.02
N HIS A 22 6.26 -2.77 10.15
CA HIS A 22 5.54 -2.62 11.41
C HIS A 22 5.37 -1.15 11.82
N GLU A 23 6.46 -0.37 11.74
CA GLU A 23 6.44 1.07 12.04
C GLU A 23 5.42 1.82 11.17
N ARG A 24 5.43 1.54 9.87
CA ARG A 24 4.53 2.22 8.93
C ARG A 24 3.08 1.80 9.14
N TRP A 25 2.82 0.53 9.48
CA TRP A 25 1.49 0.08 9.83
C TRP A 25 0.94 0.84 11.03
N ASN A 26 1.72 0.93 12.11
CA ASN A 26 1.33 1.68 13.30
C ASN A 26 1.01 3.14 12.97
N HIS A 27 1.79 3.76 12.06
CA HIS A 27 1.50 5.12 11.61
C HIS A 27 0.22 5.22 10.76
N ILE A 28 -0.11 4.22 9.95
CA ILE A 28 -1.35 4.21 9.16
C ILE A 28 -2.58 4.16 10.07
N VAL A 29 -2.58 3.25 11.04
CA VAL A 29 -3.75 3.00 11.91
C VAL A 29 -3.78 3.84 13.17
N ASP A 30 -2.83 4.78 13.34
CA ASP A 30 -2.84 5.72 14.45
C ASP A 30 -4.14 6.56 14.47
N GLU A 31 -4.59 6.93 15.66
CA GLU A 31 -5.87 7.62 15.92
C GLU A 31 -6.06 8.89 15.07
N ILE A 32 -4.99 9.59 14.72
CA ILE A 32 -5.06 10.85 13.93
C ILE A 32 -4.94 10.65 12.42
N ASN A 33 -4.66 9.42 11.96
CA ASN A 33 -4.45 9.09 10.55
C ASN A 33 -5.66 8.32 9.98
N HIS A 34 -5.54 6.99 9.90
CA HIS A 34 -6.56 6.11 9.34
C HIS A 34 -6.86 4.93 10.28
N PRO A 35 -7.34 5.18 11.52
CA PRO A 35 -7.64 4.11 12.48
C PRO A 35 -8.66 3.12 11.94
N GLU A 36 -9.52 3.55 11.01
CA GLU A 36 -10.47 2.67 10.32
C GLU A 36 -9.81 1.54 9.51
N MET A 37 -8.52 1.65 9.18
CA MET A 37 -7.79 0.64 8.41
C MET A 37 -7.37 -0.58 9.23
N GLU A 38 -7.42 -0.54 10.57
CA GLU A 38 -6.91 -1.60 11.44
C GLU A 38 -7.45 -3.00 11.07
N ASN A 39 -8.72 -3.07 10.66
CA ASN A 39 -9.40 -4.32 10.29
C ASN A 39 -9.38 -4.64 8.78
N TYR A 40 -8.70 -3.85 7.96
CA TYR A 40 -8.77 -3.93 6.48
C TYR A 40 -7.42 -4.22 5.82
N GLU A 41 -6.46 -4.73 6.59
CA GLU A 41 -5.11 -5.04 6.08
C GLU A 41 -5.12 -6.02 4.89
N ASP A 42 -5.98 -7.04 4.92
CA ASP A 42 -6.10 -7.99 3.80
C ASP A 42 -6.75 -7.36 2.57
N TYR A 43 -7.67 -6.40 2.75
CA TYR A 43 -8.21 -5.64 1.65
C TYR A 43 -7.17 -4.71 1.02
N ILE A 44 -6.27 -4.14 1.82
CA ILE A 44 -5.12 -3.39 1.31
C ILE A 44 -4.24 -4.31 0.46
N LYS A 45 -3.93 -5.53 0.90
CA LYS A 45 -3.17 -6.50 0.09
C LYS A 45 -3.89 -6.83 -1.22
N LEU A 46 -5.20 -7.07 -1.18
CA LEU A 46 -6.01 -7.31 -2.38
C LEU A 46 -5.99 -6.11 -3.33
N THR A 47 -6.06 -4.89 -2.80
CA THR A 47 -5.96 -3.63 -3.56
C THR A 47 -4.62 -3.54 -4.29
N LEU A 48 -3.52 -3.91 -3.65
CA LEU A 48 -2.19 -3.93 -4.27
C LEU A 48 -2.05 -5.04 -5.33
N GLN A 49 -2.61 -6.21 -5.07
CA GLN A 49 -2.51 -7.38 -5.95
C GLN A 49 -3.35 -7.24 -7.23
N LYS A 50 -4.61 -6.79 -7.09
CA LYS A 50 -5.63 -6.84 -8.16
C LYS A 50 -6.05 -5.46 -8.66
N GLY A 51 -5.93 -4.45 -7.80
CA GLY A 51 -6.45 -3.11 -8.04
C GLY A 51 -5.86 -2.40 -9.24
N HIS A 52 -6.52 -1.29 -9.58
CA HIS A 52 -6.03 -0.36 -10.58
C HIS A 52 -4.88 0.46 -10.02
N ARG A 53 -3.87 0.71 -10.85
CA ARG A 53 -2.71 1.54 -10.50
C ARG A 53 -2.65 2.78 -11.36
N LYS A 54 -2.41 3.93 -10.75
CA LYS A 54 -2.18 5.22 -11.43
C LYS A 54 -1.00 5.95 -10.79
N GLN A 55 -0.06 6.41 -11.61
CA GLN A 55 1.04 7.27 -11.15
C GLN A 55 0.48 8.66 -10.80
N GLU A 56 0.97 9.24 -9.70
CA GLU A 56 0.62 10.62 -9.32
C GLU A 56 1.39 11.62 -10.21
N PRO A 57 0.72 12.64 -10.81
CA PRO A 57 1.34 13.51 -11.82
C PRO A 57 2.60 14.26 -11.34
N LEU A 58 2.65 14.64 -10.06
CA LEU A 58 3.71 15.49 -9.50
C LEU A 58 4.86 14.72 -8.87
N ASN A 59 4.72 13.39 -8.67
CA ASN A 59 5.77 12.59 -8.08
C ASN A 59 5.88 11.25 -8.82
N PRO A 60 6.94 11.06 -9.64
CA PRO A 60 7.07 9.87 -10.48
C PRO A 60 7.29 8.59 -9.66
N ARG A 61 7.66 8.71 -8.38
CA ARG A 61 7.83 7.58 -7.45
C ARG A 61 6.54 7.22 -6.72
N LYS A 62 5.50 8.06 -6.78
CA LYS A 62 4.26 7.86 -6.02
C LYS A 62 3.18 7.26 -6.91
N TYR A 63 2.69 6.10 -6.52
CA TYR A 63 1.63 5.39 -7.22
C TYR A 63 0.42 5.19 -6.32
N ARG A 64 -0.74 5.47 -6.86
CA ARG A 64 -2.03 5.20 -6.23
C ARG A 64 -2.57 3.89 -6.77
N TYR A 65 -2.81 2.96 -5.86
CA TYR A 65 -3.59 1.75 -6.06
C TYR A 65 -4.99 1.98 -5.53
N TYR A 66 -5.98 1.44 -6.22
CA TYR A 66 -7.35 1.49 -5.74
C TYR A 66 -8.16 0.30 -6.24
N GLU A 67 -9.08 -0.16 -5.41
CA GLU A 67 -9.97 -1.29 -5.68
C GLU A 67 -11.32 -1.04 -5.02
N PHE A 68 -12.39 -1.45 -5.70
CA PHE A 68 -13.75 -1.34 -5.21
C PHE A 68 -14.14 -2.59 -4.43
N PHE A 69 -14.89 -2.39 -3.35
CA PHE A 69 -15.37 -3.45 -2.48
C PHE A 69 -16.82 -3.16 -2.11
N GLU A 70 -17.68 -4.18 -2.18
CA GLU A 70 -19.12 -4.05 -1.93
C GLU A 70 -19.48 -4.19 -0.45
N ASP A 71 -18.55 -4.71 0.35
CA ASP A 71 -18.70 -5.08 1.77
C ASP A 71 -17.95 -4.13 2.72
N LEU A 72 -17.57 -2.94 2.25
CA LEU A 72 -17.00 -1.90 3.11
C LEU A 72 -18.07 -1.23 3.98
N PRO A 73 -17.68 -0.72 5.16
CA PRO A 73 -18.62 -0.15 6.12
C PRO A 73 -19.14 1.22 5.68
N GLY A 74 -20.39 1.53 6.03
CA GLY A 74 -20.97 2.85 5.78
C GLY A 74 -21.15 3.16 4.29
N GLU A 75 -20.76 4.36 3.87
CA GLU A 75 -20.92 4.81 2.48
C GLU A 75 -19.65 4.63 1.63
N VAL A 76 -18.54 4.20 2.21
CA VAL A 76 -17.29 4.03 1.44
C VAL A 76 -17.37 2.77 0.59
N ASN A 77 -16.75 2.81 -0.59
CA ASN A 77 -16.85 1.71 -1.56
C ASN A 77 -15.51 1.39 -2.24
N MET A 78 -14.42 2.03 -1.80
CA MET A 78 -13.11 1.88 -2.38
C MET A 78 -12.04 1.99 -1.30
N ILE A 79 -11.02 1.12 -1.39
CA ILE A 79 -9.76 1.31 -0.67
C ILE A 79 -8.76 1.93 -1.62
N VAL A 80 -8.04 2.92 -1.10
CA VAL A 80 -6.93 3.56 -1.79
C VAL A 80 -5.65 3.24 -1.02
N ALA A 81 -4.66 2.70 -1.71
CA ALA A 81 -3.33 2.47 -1.19
C ALA A 81 -2.32 3.34 -1.95
N ILE A 82 -1.40 3.99 -1.24
CA ILE A 82 -0.36 4.84 -1.81
C ILE A 82 0.97 4.15 -1.62
N VAL A 83 1.64 3.82 -2.71
CA VAL A 83 2.93 3.13 -2.71
C VAL A 83 3.99 4.08 -3.23
N LEU A 84 5.12 4.14 -2.53
CA LEU A 84 6.32 4.81 -2.98
C LEU A 84 7.26 3.77 -3.58
N PHE A 85 7.59 3.94 -4.85
CA PHE A 85 8.54 3.12 -5.58
C PHE A 85 9.95 3.63 -5.33
N GLY A 86 10.87 2.73 -5.04
CA GLY A 86 12.22 3.07 -4.68
C GLY A 86 13.22 2.01 -5.07
N TYR A 87 14.48 2.38 -4.90
CA TYR A 87 15.61 1.51 -5.11
C TYR A 87 16.64 1.78 -4.03
N ASP A 88 17.24 0.70 -3.53
CA ASP A 88 18.41 0.75 -2.68
C ASP A 88 19.58 0.07 -3.39
N VAL A 89 20.79 0.21 -2.84
CA VAL A 89 21.98 -0.48 -3.30
C VAL A 89 22.38 -1.48 -2.21
N ASN A 90 22.49 -2.76 -2.57
CA ASN A 90 22.91 -3.79 -1.62
C ASN A 90 24.43 -3.77 -1.39
N GLU A 91 24.93 -4.64 -0.50
CA GLU A 91 26.36 -4.75 -0.17
C GLU A 91 27.25 -5.13 -1.38
N HIS A 92 26.66 -5.67 -2.44
CA HIS A 92 27.33 -6.03 -3.69
C HIS A 92 27.28 -4.92 -4.75
N GLY A 93 26.68 -3.76 -4.44
CA GLY A 93 26.52 -2.66 -5.40
C GLY A 93 25.35 -2.84 -6.37
N GLU A 94 24.51 -3.86 -6.19
CA GLU A 94 23.37 -4.12 -7.04
C GLU A 94 22.18 -3.28 -6.61
N THR A 95 21.46 -2.74 -7.60
CA THR A 95 20.22 -1.99 -7.37
C THR A 95 19.08 -2.95 -7.07
N ILE A 96 18.51 -2.87 -5.87
CA ILE A 96 17.36 -3.67 -5.43
C ILE A 96 16.12 -2.79 -5.29
N SER A 97 14.95 -3.34 -5.58
CA SER A 97 13.70 -2.59 -5.44
C SER A 97 13.33 -2.39 -3.97
N ASN A 98 12.91 -1.17 -3.64
CA ASN A 98 12.51 -0.72 -2.31
C ASN A 98 11.13 -0.04 -2.39
N ASN A 99 10.11 -0.79 -2.83
CA ASN A 99 8.75 -0.27 -2.92
C ASN A 99 7.99 -0.54 -1.62
N PHE A 100 7.37 0.48 -1.05
CA PHE A 100 6.66 0.34 0.22
C PHE A 100 5.32 1.07 0.23
N LEU A 101 4.38 0.49 0.97
CA LEU A 101 3.09 1.11 1.26
C LEU A 101 3.32 2.30 2.20
N ALA A 102 3.02 3.51 1.74
CA ALA A 102 3.20 4.74 2.50
C ALA A 102 1.94 5.12 3.30
N THR A 103 0.75 4.86 2.76
CA THR A 103 -0.53 5.02 3.46
C THR A 103 -1.65 4.24 2.77
N ALA A 104 -2.75 3.97 3.46
CA ALA A 104 -3.98 3.46 2.90
C ALA A 104 -5.18 4.07 3.61
N PHE A 105 -6.32 4.23 2.92
CA PHE A 105 -7.53 4.83 3.45
C PHE A 105 -8.78 4.46 2.64
N PHE A 106 -9.95 4.63 3.24
CA PHE A 106 -11.21 4.51 2.52
C PHE A 106 -11.52 5.73 1.67
N LYS A 107 -12.20 5.50 0.55
CA LYS A 107 -12.72 6.57 -0.28
C LYS A 107 -14.12 6.21 -0.78
N HIS A 108 -14.99 7.21 -0.80
CA HIS A 108 -16.27 7.14 -1.50
C HIS A 108 -16.12 7.69 -2.92
N VAL A 109 -16.66 6.95 -3.88
CA VAL A 109 -16.83 7.43 -5.27
C VAL A 109 -18.27 7.20 -5.67
N ARG A 110 -18.96 8.28 -6.07
CA ARG A 110 -20.29 8.19 -6.68
C ARG A 110 -20.14 7.53 -8.06
N LYS A 111 -20.83 6.41 -8.26
CA LYS A 111 -20.99 5.77 -9.57
C LYS A 111 -21.91 6.59 -10.45
#